data_AF-A0AAW2CBR4-F1
#
_entry.id   AF-A0AAW2CBR4-F1
#
_cell.length_a   1.000
_cell.length_b   1.000
_cell.length_c   1.000
_cell.angle_alpha   90.00
_cell.angle_beta   90.00
_cell.angle_gamma   90.00
#
_symmetry.space_group_name_H-M   'P 1'
#
loop_
_entity.id
_entity.type
_entity.pdbx_description
1 polymer ?
#
loop_
_entity_poly.entity_id
_entity_poly.type
_entity_poly.pdbx_seq_one_letter_code
_entity_poly.pdbx_strand_id
1 'polypeptide(L)'
;MDAAKPTRTDAQSQNQNQRRPNLNPNPNSMSKKKKGGPISMDHVLLALQETKDERDLRIRALFDFFDAANLGYLDYPQIEAGLSALQIPSHYKYAKDLFKVCDANRDGRVDYNEFRRYMDDKELELYRIFQAIDVKHSGCILPEELWDALLKAGIEIDDEELARFVEHVDKDNNGIITFEEWRDFLLLYPHEATIENIYQHWERVCLVDIGEQAVIPEGISKHVHRGKYFIAGGIAGATSRTATAPLDRLKVVLQVQTTRASIVPAIKKIWKEGGFLGFFRGNGLNVVKVTPESAIKFYAYESLKNVIGDGRGKDKGDIGASGRLLAGGMAGAVAQSAIYPLDLVKTRLQTCECEGGKVPKLGKLTKDIWVQEGPRAFYKGLVPSLLGIIPYAGIELAAYETLKDMSKTYILQDTEPGPLVQLGCGTISGALGATCVYPLQVIRTRMQAQRSNAAAAYKGMSDVFWRTLQHEGYRGFYKGLFPNLLKVVPAASITYLVYETMKKRLDLE
;
A
#
# COMPACT_ATOMS: atom_id res chain seq x y z
N MET A 1 19.70 -38.69 63.81
CA MET A 1 18.58 -37.86 64.27
C MET A 1 17.97 -37.17 63.05
N ASP A 2 17.65 -37.91 61.99
CA ASP A 2 16.53 -38.86 61.79
C ASP A 2 15.30 -38.08 61.30
N ALA A 3 14.64 -38.35 60.17
CA ALA A 3 14.43 -39.57 59.39
C ALA A 3 14.29 -39.18 57.88
N ALA A 4 14.93 -39.84 56.92
CA ALA A 4 14.79 -41.21 56.40
C ALA A 4 13.50 -41.45 55.56
N LYS A 5 13.71 -41.69 54.25
CA LYS A 5 12.78 -42.30 53.29
C LYS A 5 12.25 -43.66 53.79
N PRO A 6 11.15 -44.13 53.19
CA PRO A 6 11.14 -45.52 52.73
C PRO A 6 10.75 -45.67 51.25
N THR A 7 11.14 -46.84 50.75
CA THR A 7 11.26 -47.31 49.38
C THR A 7 10.07 -48.15 48.92
N ARG A 8 9.80 -48.11 47.60
CA ARG A 8 9.29 -49.16 46.68
C ARG A 8 8.68 -50.45 47.26
N THR A 9 7.49 -50.79 46.73
CA THR A 9 7.20 -52.12 46.14
C THR A 9 6.01 -52.04 45.17
N ASP A 10 6.27 -52.44 43.92
CA ASP A 10 5.49 -53.24 42.97
C ASP A 10 3.96 -53.20 42.92
N ALA A 11 3.41 -52.92 41.72
CA ALA A 11 2.40 -53.76 41.08
C ALA A 11 2.08 -53.32 39.64
N GLN A 12 2.61 -54.08 38.68
CA GLN A 12 1.90 -54.68 37.54
C GLN A 12 0.97 -53.82 36.66
N SER A 13 1.43 -53.69 35.42
CA SER A 13 0.67 -53.58 34.17
C SER A 13 -0.61 -54.43 34.13
N GLN A 14 -1.76 -53.79 33.92
CA GLN A 14 -2.89 -54.41 33.22
C GLN A 14 -3.51 -53.45 32.21
N ASN A 15 -3.42 -53.90 30.97
CA ASN A 15 -3.94 -53.35 29.74
C ASN A 15 -5.31 -54.03 29.51
N GLN A 16 -6.41 -53.29 29.50
CA GLN A 16 -7.72 -53.76 29.01
C GLN A 16 -8.37 -52.64 28.19
N ASN A 17 -8.27 -52.68 26.87
CA ASN A 17 -9.26 -53.28 25.94
C ASN A 17 -10.69 -52.69 26.03
N GLN A 18 -10.97 -51.67 25.22
CA GLN A 18 -12.29 -51.49 24.59
C GLN A 18 -12.16 -51.18 23.09
N ARG A 19 -12.17 -52.28 22.32
CA ARG A 19 -12.77 -52.54 21.00
C ARG A 19 -12.99 -51.35 20.03
N ARG A 20 -12.14 -51.30 19.00
CA ARG A 20 -12.48 -50.78 17.67
C ARG A 20 -13.34 -51.81 16.92
N PRO A 21 -14.43 -51.44 16.24
CA PRO A 21 -15.02 -52.30 15.22
C PRO A 21 -14.17 -52.24 13.95
N ASN A 22 -13.70 -53.41 13.53
CA ASN A 22 -13.04 -53.67 12.28
C ASN A 22 -14.13 -53.81 11.19
N LEU A 23 -14.25 -52.85 10.27
CA LEU A 23 -15.08 -52.99 9.07
C LEU A 23 -14.23 -52.67 7.85
N ASN A 24 -13.78 -53.74 7.22
CA ASN A 24 -13.16 -53.80 5.90
C ASN A 24 -14.24 -53.38 4.87
N PRO A 25 -14.07 -52.32 4.06
CA PRO A 25 -15.06 -51.97 3.06
C PRO A 25 -14.94 -52.91 1.86
N ASN A 26 -15.97 -53.73 1.69
CA ASN A 26 -16.23 -54.52 0.49
C ASN A 26 -16.39 -53.56 -0.73
N PRO A 27 -15.66 -53.71 -1.86
CA PRO A 27 -15.67 -52.70 -2.93
C PRO A 27 -16.98 -52.59 -3.75
N ASN A 28 -18.03 -53.35 -3.44
CA ASN A 28 -19.18 -53.51 -4.32
C ASN A 28 -20.56 -53.17 -3.72
N SER A 29 -20.62 -52.21 -2.78
CA SER A 29 -21.91 -51.65 -2.35
C SER A 29 -21.87 -50.13 -2.22
N MET A 30 -21.46 -49.42 -3.27
CA MET A 30 -21.91 -48.03 -3.45
C MET A 30 -23.33 -48.07 -4.02
N SER A 31 -24.32 -47.90 -3.16
CA SER A 31 -25.60 -47.36 -3.59
C SER A 31 -25.32 -46.09 -4.38
N LYS A 32 -25.81 -46.02 -5.61
CA LYS A 32 -25.72 -44.85 -6.50
C LYS A 32 -26.18 -43.60 -5.75
N LYS A 33 -25.26 -42.86 -5.11
CA LYS A 33 -25.51 -41.49 -4.69
C LYS A 33 -25.73 -40.71 -5.98
N LYS A 34 -26.94 -40.17 -6.13
CA LYS A 34 -27.31 -39.27 -7.23
C LYS A 34 -26.20 -38.23 -7.36
N LYS A 35 -25.50 -38.21 -8.50
CA LYS A 35 -24.82 -37.00 -8.95
C LYS A 35 -25.91 -35.91 -8.98
N GLY A 36 -25.71 -34.82 -8.24
CA GLY A 36 -26.61 -33.66 -8.30
C GLY A 36 -26.81 -33.26 -9.77
N GLY A 37 -28.04 -32.91 -10.14
CA GLY A 37 -28.33 -32.40 -11.48
C GLY A 37 -27.58 -31.10 -11.77
N PRO A 38 -27.63 -30.58 -13.01
CA PRO A 38 -27.05 -29.28 -13.31
C PRO A 38 -27.67 -28.21 -12.40
N ILE A 39 -26.82 -27.35 -11.81
CA ILE A 39 -27.23 -26.19 -11.02
C ILE A 39 -28.19 -25.34 -11.85
N SER A 40 -29.37 -25.07 -11.29
CA SER A 40 -30.43 -24.28 -11.91
C SER A 40 -30.75 -23.03 -11.09
N MET A 41 -31.47 -22.07 -11.68
CA MET A 41 -31.88 -20.84 -11.01
C MET A 41 -32.75 -21.11 -9.76
N ASP A 42 -33.48 -22.22 -9.72
CA ASP A 42 -34.27 -22.59 -8.54
C ASP A 42 -33.38 -22.85 -7.30
N HIS A 43 -32.11 -23.25 -7.49
CA HIS A 43 -31.16 -23.40 -6.39
C HIS A 43 -30.67 -22.04 -5.86
N VAL A 44 -30.47 -21.08 -6.76
CA VAL A 44 -30.06 -19.70 -6.44
C VAL A 44 -31.17 -19.02 -5.63
N LEU A 45 -32.41 -19.13 -6.09
CA LEU A 45 -33.59 -18.59 -5.41
C LEU A 45 -33.76 -19.18 -4.00
N LEU A 46 -33.56 -20.49 -3.86
CA LEU A 46 -33.63 -21.16 -2.57
C LEU A 46 -32.52 -20.69 -1.62
N ALA A 47 -31.30 -20.47 -2.11
CA ALA A 47 -30.18 -19.99 -1.31
C ALA A 47 -30.37 -18.54 -0.84
N LEU A 48 -30.99 -17.70 -1.67
CA LEU A 48 -31.31 -16.30 -1.35
C LEU A 48 -32.65 -16.15 -0.61
N GLN A 49 -33.41 -17.23 -0.44
CA GLN A 49 -34.76 -17.22 0.14
C GLN A 49 -35.72 -16.25 -0.55
N GLU A 50 -35.54 -16.03 -1.85
CA GLU A 50 -36.34 -15.08 -2.64
C GLU A 50 -37.22 -15.81 -3.66
N THR A 51 -38.38 -15.24 -3.96
CA THR A 51 -39.26 -15.69 -5.05
C THR A 51 -38.78 -15.16 -6.41
N LYS A 52 -39.29 -15.75 -7.50
CA LYS A 52 -38.99 -15.27 -8.87
C LYS A 52 -39.39 -13.82 -9.07
N ASP A 53 -40.52 -13.40 -8.49
CA ASP A 53 -41.03 -12.03 -8.62
C ASP A 53 -40.18 -11.04 -7.81
N GLU A 54 -39.76 -11.41 -6.59
CA GLU A 54 -38.85 -10.59 -5.76
C GLU A 54 -37.48 -10.41 -6.42
N ARG A 55 -36.94 -11.49 -7.02
CA ARG A 55 -35.71 -11.44 -7.80
C ARG A 55 -35.83 -10.50 -9.01
N ASP A 56 -36.90 -10.62 -9.77
CA ASP A 56 -37.12 -9.77 -10.95
C ASP A 56 -37.25 -8.29 -10.54
N LEU A 57 -37.90 -8.00 -9.41
CA LEU A 57 -37.94 -6.65 -8.83
C LEU A 57 -36.55 -6.15 -8.40
N ARG A 58 -35.73 -7.00 -7.78
CA ARG A 58 -34.35 -6.66 -7.37
C ARG A 58 -33.46 -6.31 -8.57
N ILE A 59 -33.51 -7.13 -9.63
CA ILE A 59 -32.74 -6.88 -10.86
C ILE A 59 -33.23 -5.62 -11.56
N ARG A 60 -34.56 -5.39 -11.58
CA ARG A 60 -35.15 -4.17 -12.14
C ARG A 60 -34.71 -2.93 -11.37
N ALA A 61 -34.77 -2.97 -10.04
CA ALA A 61 -34.32 -1.87 -9.19
C ALA A 61 -32.84 -1.56 -9.39
N LEU A 62 -32.00 -2.59 -9.55
CA LEU A 62 -30.57 -2.40 -9.84
C LEU A 62 -30.36 -1.77 -11.22
N PHE A 63 -31.09 -2.20 -12.25
CA PHE A 63 -31.03 -1.56 -13.58
C PHE A 63 -31.44 -0.10 -13.50
N ASP A 64 -32.56 0.20 -12.84
CA ASP A 64 -33.09 1.56 -12.73
C ASP A 64 -32.15 2.46 -11.88
N PHE A 65 -31.38 1.89 -10.95
CA PHE A 65 -30.31 2.60 -10.23
C PHE A 65 -29.19 3.07 -11.17
N PHE A 66 -28.78 2.23 -12.13
CA PHE A 66 -27.82 2.61 -13.17
C PHE A 66 -28.47 3.57 -14.19
N ASP A 67 -29.75 3.38 -14.52
CA ASP A 67 -30.51 4.24 -15.43
C ASP A 67 -31.07 5.48 -14.73
N ALA A 68 -30.22 6.25 -14.05
CA ALA A 68 -30.64 7.46 -13.31
C ALA A 68 -31.30 8.53 -14.20
N ALA A 69 -31.07 8.49 -15.52
CA ALA A 69 -31.66 9.39 -16.51
C ALA A 69 -32.98 8.85 -17.10
N ASN A 70 -33.40 7.64 -16.71
CA ASN A 70 -34.62 6.96 -17.14
C ASN A 70 -34.76 6.89 -18.67
N LEU A 71 -33.66 6.53 -19.34
CA LEU A 71 -33.56 6.44 -20.79
C LEU A 71 -34.05 5.08 -21.32
N GLY A 72 -34.20 4.08 -20.45
CA GLY A 72 -34.57 2.71 -20.79
C GLY A 72 -33.40 1.85 -21.26
N TYR A 73 -32.17 2.38 -21.23
CA TYR A 73 -30.92 1.70 -21.58
C TYR A 73 -29.77 2.31 -20.78
N LEU A 74 -28.66 1.57 -20.63
CA LEU A 74 -27.45 2.04 -19.98
C LEU A 74 -26.36 2.34 -21.01
N ASP A 75 -25.81 3.55 -20.98
CA ASP A 75 -24.57 3.88 -21.69
C ASP A 75 -23.33 3.76 -20.78
N TYR A 76 -22.13 3.87 -21.36
CA TYR A 76 -20.88 3.79 -20.60
C TYR A 76 -20.82 4.79 -19.44
N PRO A 77 -21.15 6.10 -19.62
CA PRO A 77 -21.21 7.06 -18.52
C PRO A 77 -22.15 6.65 -17.39
N GLN A 78 -23.34 6.10 -17.69
CA GLN A 78 -24.28 5.63 -16.67
C GLN A 78 -23.71 4.45 -15.87
N ILE A 79 -23.06 3.48 -16.54
CA ILE A 79 -22.39 2.36 -15.86
C ILE A 79 -21.22 2.85 -15.00
N GLU A 80 -20.39 3.76 -15.50
CA GLU A 80 -19.27 4.33 -14.76
C GLU A 80 -19.75 5.11 -13.52
N ALA A 81 -20.82 5.90 -13.67
CA ALA A 81 -21.44 6.63 -12.57
C ALA A 81 -22.05 5.71 -11.52
N GLY A 82 -22.82 4.69 -11.93
CA GLY A 82 -23.44 3.73 -11.01
C GLY A 82 -22.43 2.88 -10.26
N LEU A 83 -21.36 2.42 -10.91
CA LEU A 83 -20.27 1.69 -10.24
C LEU A 83 -19.56 2.57 -9.22
N SER A 84 -19.33 3.85 -9.57
CA SER A 84 -18.73 4.81 -8.65
C SER A 84 -19.63 5.06 -7.42
N ALA A 85 -20.95 5.12 -7.62
CA ALA A 85 -21.92 5.26 -6.53
C ALA A 85 -21.98 4.02 -5.61
N LEU A 86 -21.73 2.83 -6.16
CA LEU A 86 -21.60 1.58 -5.39
C LEU A 86 -20.22 1.40 -4.75
N GLN A 87 -19.34 2.39 -4.82
CA GLN A 87 -17.97 2.34 -4.29
C GLN A 87 -17.10 1.24 -4.92
N ILE A 88 -17.51 0.70 -6.06
CA ILE A 88 -16.74 -0.27 -6.83
C ILE A 88 -15.74 0.53 -7.68
N PRO A 89 -14.43 0.21 -7.66
CA PRO A 89 -13.43 0.97 -8.41
C PRO A 89 -13.75 1.03 -9.91
N SER A 90 -14.33 2.14 -10.37
CA SER A 90 -14.78 2.36 -11.75
C SER A 90 -13.65 2.67 -12.73
N HIS A 91 -12.38 2.45 -12.34
CA HIS A 91 -11.20 2.68 -13.16
C HIS A 91 -11.41 2.23 -14.61
N TYR A 92 -10.84 2.97 -15.57
CA TYR A 92 -11.09 2.92 -17.03
C TYR A 92 -11.23 1.52 -17.68
N LYS A 93 -10.74 0.46 -17.04
CA LYS A 93 -10.85 -0.92 -17.50
C LYS A 93 -12.11 -1.64 -16.99
N TYR A 94 -12.52 -1.45 -15.74
CA TYR A 94 -13.61 -2.21 -15.10
C TYR A 94 -14.99 -1.86 -15.64
N ALA A 95 -15.37 -0.56 -15.63
CA ALA A 95 -16.64 -0.09 -16.18
C ALA A 95 -16.75 -0.42 -17.68
N LYS A 96 -15.63 -0.33 -18.39
CA LYS A 96 -15.55 -0.63 -19.83
C LYS A 96 -15.71 -2.12 -20.12
N ASP A 97 -15.11 -2.97 -19.30
CA ASP A 97 -15.21 -4.42 -19.47
C ASP A 97 -16.61 -4.91 -19.07
N LEU A 98 -17.22 -4.36 -18.00
CA LEU A 98 -18.63 -4.64 -17.67
C LEU A 98 -19.57 -4.21 -18.79
N PHE A 99 -19.43 -2.98 -19.29
CA PHE A 99 -20.23 -2.49 -20.41
C PHE A 99 -20.13 -3.42 -21.64
N LYS A 100 -18.92 -3.85 -22.01
CA LYS A 100 -18.71 -4.75 -23.16
C LYS A 100 -19.28 -6.14 -22.97
N VAL A 101 -19.30 -6.67 -21.74
CA VAL A 101 -19.84 -8.00 -21.45
C VAL A 101 -21.37 -7.95 -21.46
N CYS A 102 -21.95 -6.85 -20.98
CA CYS A 102 -23.39 -6.64 -21.02
C CYS A 102 -23.93 -6.32 -22.42
N ASP A 103 -23.23 -5.50 -23.22
CA ASP A 103 -23.63 -5.12 -24.60
C ASP A 103 -23.42 -6.30 -25.58
N ALA A 104 -24.34 -7.26 -25.54
CA ALA A 104 -24.26 -8.51 -26.28
C ALA A 104 -24.45 -8.30 -27.79
N ASN A 105 -25.29 -7.33 -28.17
CA ASN A 105 -25.60 -7.04 -29.56
C ASN A 105 -24.62 -6.03 -30.21
N ARG A 106 -23.80 -5.34 -29.40
CA ARG A 106 -22.77 -4.35 -29.79
C ARG A 106 -23.34 -3.09 -30.42
N ASP A 107 -24.52 -2.65 -30.01
CA ASP A 107 -25.16 -1.42 -30.47
C ASP A 107 -24.67 -0.18 -29.69
N GLY A 108 -23.80 -0.38 -28.69
CA GLY A 108 -23.26 0.70 -27.87
C GLY A 108 -24.22 1.15 -26.76
N ARG A 109 -25.21 0.32 -26.40
CA ARG A 109 -26.12 0.49 -25.27
C ARG A 109 -26.33 -0.87 -24.61
N VAL A 110 -26.75 -0.87 -23.34
CA VAL A 110 -27.15 -2.08 -22.63
C VAL A 110 -28.62 -1.94 -22.26
N ASP A 111 -29.48 -2.73 -22.89
CA ASP A 111 -30.90 -2.75 -22.53
C ASP A 111 -31.18 -3.62 -21.29
N TYR A 112 -32.41 -3.57 -20.79
CA TYR A 112 -32.79 -4.34 -19.59
C TYR A 112 -32.67 -5.85 -19.79
N ASN A 113 -32.95 -6.38 -20.99
CA ASN A 113 -32.87 -7.81 -21.26
C ASN A 113 -31.41 -8.29 -21.31
N GLU A 114 -30.53 -7.48 -21.88
CA GLU A 114 -29.08 -7.70 -21.89
C GLU A 114 -28.51 -7.68 -20.47
N PHE A 115 -28.88 -6.66 -19.68
CA PHE A 115 -28.50 -6.57 -18.28
C PHE A 115 -29.02 -7.76 -17.46
N ARG A 116 -30.31 -8.13 -17.63
CA ARG A 116 -30.92 -9.29 -16.96
C ARG A 116 -30.20 -10.59 -17.30
N ARG A 117 -29.84 -10.78 -18.58
CA ARG A 117 -29.10 -11.97 -19.01
C ARG A 117 -27.73 -12.06 -18.33
N TYR A 118 -27.01 -10.95 -18.25
CA TYR A 118 -25.75 -10.90 -17.50
C TYR A 118 -25.97 -11.29 -16.03
N MET A 119 -27.00 -10.77 -15.38
CA MET A 119 -27.32 -11.11 -13.99
C MET A 119 -27.66 -12.60 -13.81
N ASP A 120 -28.44 -13.17 -14.73
CA ASP A 120 -28.78 -14.60 -14.73
C ASP A 120 -27.53 -15.48 -14.84
N ASP A 121 -26.66 -15.17 -15.81
CA ASP A 121 -25.43 -15.92 -16.03
C ASP A 121 -24.47 -15.77 -14.84
N LYS A 122 -24.35 -14.56 -14.27
CA LYS A 122 -23.44 -14.25 -13.16
C LYS A 122 -23.88 -14.89 -11.85
N GLU A 123 -25.16 -14.79 -11.47
CA GLU A 123 -25.65 -15.42 -10.23
C GLU A 123 -25.50 -16.94 -10.26
N LEU A 124 -25.74 -17.56 -11.43
CA LEU A 124 -25.49 -18.99 -11.62
C LEU A 124 -24.00 -19.32 -11.46
N GLU A 125 -23.12 -18.56 -12.11
CA GLU A 125 -21.66 -18.71 -12.01
C GLU A 125 -21.20 -18.63 -10.54
N LEU A 126 -21.59 -17.56 -9.83
CA LEU A 126 -21.24 -17.33 -8.43
C LEU A 126 -21.73 -18.45 -7.52
N TYR A 127 -22.94 -18.97 -7.75
CA TYR A 127 -23.46 -20.08 -6.97
C TYR A 127 -22.69 -21.39 -7.19
N ARG A 128 -22.17 -21.63 -8.42
CA ARG A 128 -21.33 -22.82 -8.66
C ARG A 128 -20.04 -22.77 -7.85
N ILE A 129 -19.42 -21.60 -7.78
CA ILE A 129 -18.17 -21.40 -7.03
C ILE A 129 -18.45 -21.47 -5.54
N PHE A 130 -19.52 -20.83 -5.08
CA PHE A 130 -19.96 -20.89 -3.69
C PHE A 130 -20.12 -22.35 -3.22
N GLN A 131 -20.82 -23.19 -4.00
CA GLN A 131 -20.94 -24.62 -3.68
C GLN A 131 -19.63 -25.40 -3.77
N ALA A 132 -18.68 -24.96 -4.60
CA ALA A 132 -17.36 -25.59 -4.67
C ALA A 132 -16.49 -25.26 -3.44
N ILE A 133 -16.72 -24.11 -2.81
CA ILE A 133 -16.06 -23.69 -1.56
C ILE A 133 -16.76 -24.32 -0.34
N ASP A 134 -18.10 -24.31 -0.28
CA ASP A 134 -18.91 -24.89 0.80
C ASP A 134 -18.93 -26.44 0.74
N VAL A 135 -17.77 -27.03 1.04
CA VAL A 135 -17.52 -28.48 1.03
C VAL A 135 -18.34 -29.18 2.12
N LYS A 136 -18.58 -28.52 3.26
CA LYS A 136 -19.40 -29.06 4.34
C LYS A 136 -20.90 -28.96 4.05
N HIS A 137 -21.30 -28.25 3.00
CA HIS A 137 -22.69 -28.03 2.61
C HIS A 137 -23.50 -27.38 3.73
N SER A 138 -22.88 -26.41 4.41
CA SER A 138 -23.48 -25.59 5.47
C SER A 138 -24.49 -24.57 4.94
N GLY A 139 -24.43 -24.26 3.63
CA GLY A 139 -25.13 -23.12 3.04
C GLY A 139 -24.45 -21.78 3.29
N CYS A 140 -23.25 -21.79 3.89
CA CYS A 140 -22.39 -20.65 4.21
C CYS A 140 -20.95 -21.07 3.97
N ILE A 141 -20.10 -20.14 3.52
CA ILE A 141 -18.65 -20.35 3.41
C ILE A 141 -18.03 -20.02 4.77
N LEU A 142 -17.40 -21.02 5.37
CA LEU A 142 -16.60 -20.82 6.58
C LEU A 142 -15.20 -20.29 6.22
N PRO A 143 -14.53 -19.55 7.12
CA PRO A 143 -13.15 -19.09 6.90
C PRO A 143 -12.20 -20.24 6.52
N GLU A 144 -12.33 -21.42 7.15
CA GLU A 144 -11.44 -22.55 6.84
C GLU A 144 -11.70 -23.16 5.46
N GLU A 145 -12.93 -23.04 4.95
CA GLU A 145 -13.31 -23.51 3.61
C GLU A 145 -12.79 -22.56 2.54
N LEU A 146 -12.91 -21.24 2.78
CA LEU A 146 -12.32 -20.22 1.91
C LEU A 146 -10.80 -20.35 1.85
N TRP A 147 -10.16 -20.59 3.00
CA TRP A 147 -8.73 -20.86 3.07
C TRP A 147 -8.32 -22.06 2.22
N ASP A 148 -9.00 -23.21 2.38
CA ASP A 148 -8.69 -24.42 1.64
C ASP A 148 -8.92 -24.24 0.13
N ALA A 149 -9.95 -23.49 -0.26
CA ALA A 149 -10.21 -23.13 -1.66
C ALA A 149 -9.09 -22.26 -2.25
N LEU A 150 -8.61 -21.26 -1.52
CA LEU A 150 -7.49 -20.40 -1.93
C LEU A 150 -6.19 -21.19 -2.03
N LEU A 151 -5.91 -22.06 -1.06
CA LEU A 151 -4.73 -22.92 -1.07
C LEU A 151 -4.74 -23.89 -2.25
N LYS A 152 -5.90 -24.47 -2.58
CA LYS A 152 -6.07 -25.31 -3.78
C LYS A 152 -5.89 -24.55 -5.09
N ALA A 153 -6.20 -23.25 -5.11
CA ALA A 153 -5.92 -22.37 -6.24
C ALA A 153 -4.44 -21.93 -6.32
N GLY A 154 -3.59 -22.37 -5.37
CA GLY A 154 -2.17 -22.01 -5.31
C GLY A 154 -1.90 -20.67 -4.62
N ILE A 155 -2.87 -20.16 -3.86
CA ILE A 155 -2.80 -18.88 -3.16
C ILE A 155 -2.61 -19.16 -1.67
N GLU A 156 -1.43 -18.83 -1.16
CA GLU A 156 -1.13 -18.90 0.28
C GLU A 156 -1.45 -17.56 0.92
N ILE A 157 -2.49 -17.52 1.76
CA ILE A 157 -2.85 -16.36 2.59
C ILE A 157 -2.46 -16.62 4.05
N ASP A 158 -2.55 -15.62 4.93
CA ASP A 158 -2.39 -15.80 6.39
C ASP A 158 -3.71 -15.52 7.10
N ASP A 159 -3.81 -15.87 8.39
CA ASP A 159 -5.08 -15.77 9.13
C ASP A 159 -5.62 -14.33 9.18
N GLU A 160 -4.76 -13.30 9.15
CA GLU A 160 -5.16 -11.89 9.18
C GLU A 160 -5.66 -11.42 7.80
N GLU A 161 -5.05 -11.92 6.73
CA GLU A 161 -5.49 -11.71 5.36
C GLU A 161 -6.82 -12.42 5.07
N LEU A 162 -6.96 -13.66 5.57
CA LEU A 162 -8.23 -14.39 5.54
C LEU A 162 -9.31 -13.62 6.30
N ALA A 163 -9.01 -13.17 7.53
CA ALA A 163 -9.97 -12.44 8.35
C ALA A 163 -10.41 -11.13 7.68
N ARG A 164 -9.48 -10.37 7.07
CA ARG A 164 -9.83 -9.15 6.32
C ARG A 164 -10.63 -9.43 5.05
N PHE A 165 -10.36 -10.54 4.39
CA PHE A 165 -11.19 -10.96 3.25
C PHE A 165 -12.60 -11.31 3.75
N VAL A 166 -12.72 -12.12 4.79
CA VAL A 166 -14.01 -12.46 5.39
C VAL A 166 -14.75 -11.20 5.85
N GLU A 167 -14.15 -10.35 6.67
CA GLU A 167 -14.73 -9.09 7.16
C GLU A 167 -15.17 -8.14 6.04
N HIS A 168 -14.49 -8.16 4.88
CA HIS A 168 -14.87 -7.32 3.76
C HIS A 168 -16.09 -7.84 3.00
N VAL A 169 -16.31 -9.16 2.98
CA VAL A 169 -17.44 -9.79 2.30
C VAL A 169 -18.63 -9.94 3.24
N ASP A 170 -18.37 -10.33 4.49
CA ASP A 170 -19.31 -10.48 5.60
C ASP A 170 -19.84 -9.11 6.03
N LYS A 171 -21.08 -8.80 5.63
CA LYS A 171 -21.70 -7.50 5.89
C LYS A 171 -22.28 -7.43 7.30
N ASP A 172 -22.74 -8.55 7.84
CA ASP A 172 -23.37 -8.60 9.16
C ASP A 172 -22.36 -8.87 10.31
N ASN A 173 -21.10 -9.15 9.97
CA ASN A 173 -19.96 -9.40 10.85
C ASN A 173 -20.16 -10.61 11.76
N ASN A 174 -20.87 -11.64 11.29
CA ASN A 174 -21.10 -12.88 12.03
C ASN A 174 -19.94 -13.89 11.92
N GLY A 175 -18.93 -13.62 11.08
CA GLY A 175 -17.74 -14.42 10.85
C GLY A 175 -17.89 -15.52 9.79
N ILE A 176 -19.00 -15.56 9.07
CA ILE A 176 -19.29 -16.51 7.99
C ILE A 176 -19.80 -15.77 6.75
N ILE A 177 -19.53 -16.29 5.56
CA ILE A 177 -19.98 -15.65 4.32
C ILE A 177 -21.20 -16.39 3.78
N THR A 178 -22.35 -15.72 3.76
CA THR A 178 -23.56 -16.24 3.12
C THR A 178 -23.49 -16.11 1.59
N PHE A 179 -24.36 -16.84 0.87
CA PHE A 179 -24.43 -16.68 -0.58
C PHE A 179 -24.90 -15.28 -0.99
N GLU A 180 -25.73 -14.62 -0.18
CA GLU A 180 -26.16 -13.25 -0.43
C GLU A 180 -24.98 -12.26 -0.42
N GLU A 181 -24.14 -12.35 0.60
CA GLU A 181 -22.95 -11.51 0.74
C GLU A 181 -21.92 -11.77 -0.35
N TRP A 182 -21.68 -13.05 -0.65
CA TRP A 182 -20.81 -13.48 -1.74
C TRP A 182 -21.30 -12.97 -3.10
N ARG A 183 -22.62 -13.06 -3.35
CA ARG A 183 -23.27 -12.54 -4.55
C ARG A 183 -23.06 -11.04 -4.63
N ASP A 184 -23.44 -10.30 -3.59
CA ASP A 184 -23.40 -8.85 -3.59
C ASP A 184 -21.99 -8.30 -3.82
N PHE A 185 -20.98 -8.97 -3.28
CA PHE A 185 -19.58 -8.61 -3.47
C PHE A 185 -19.12 -8.76 -4.93
N LEU A 186 -19.63 -9.76 -5.67
CA LEU A 186 -19.10 -10.16 -6.98
C LEU A 186 -20.07 -9.97 -8.16
N LEU A 187 -21.31 -9.56 -7.92
CA LEU A 187 -22.37 -9.51 -8.94
C LEU A 187 -22.00 -8.62 -10.14
N LEU A 188 -21.30 -7.53 -9.89
CA LEU A 188 -20.88 -6.58 -10.93
C LEU A 188 -19.44 -6.81 -11.40
N TYR A 189 -18.83 -7.94 -11.05
CA TYR A 189 -17.48 -8.31 -11.47
C TYR A 189 -17.47 -8.87 -12.90
N PRO A 190 -16.87 -8.16 -13.88
CA PRO A 190 -17.03 -8.47 -15.30
C PRO A 190 -16.18 -9.64 -15.79
N HIS A 191 -15.22 -10.11 -14.98
CA HIS A 191 -14.38 -11.26 -15.34
C HIS A 191 -14.96 -12.56 -14.80
N GLU A 192 -14.51 -13.67 -15.37
CA GLU A 192 -14.85 -15.01 -14.89
C GLU A 192 -14.56 -15.11 -13.39
N ALA A 193 -15.54 -15.55 -12.63
CA ALA A 193 -15.41 -15.72 -11.20
C ALA A 193 -14.61 -17.02 -10.95
N THR A 194 -13.31 -16.87 -10.75
CA THR A 194 -12.45 -17.94 -10.25
C THR A 194 -11.94 -17.54 -8.88
N ILE A 195 -11.55 -18.51 -8.05
CA ILE A 195 -10.98 -18.23 -6.72
C ILE A 195 -9.80 -17.25 -6.81
N GLU A 196 -8.97 -17.40 -7.85
CA GLU A 196 -7.86 -16.49 -8.13
C GLU A 196 -8.33 -15.07 -8.49
N ASN A 197 -9.26 -14.94 -9.43
CA ASN A 197 -9.77 -13.64 -9.86
C ASN A 197 -10.50 -12.91 -8.73
N ILE A 198 -11.23 -13.66 -7.89
CA ILE A 198 -11.95 -13.12 -6.73
C ILE A 198 -10.95 -12.60 -5.69
N TYR A 199 -9.90 -13.37 -5.40
CA TYR A 199 -8.86 -12.92 -4.48
C TYR A 199 -8.14 -11.66 -5.00
N GLN A 200 -7.76 -11.65 -6.28
CA GLN A 200 -7.15 -10.46 -6.89
C GLN A 200 -8.10 -9.26 -6.93
N HIS A 201 -9.41 -9.50 -7.08
CA HIS A 201 -10.41 -8.44 -7.02
C HIS A 201 -10.43 -7.79 -5.63
N TRP A 202 -10.49 -8.62 -4.57
CA TRP A 202 -10.38 -8.16 -3.18
C TRP A 202 -9.07 -7.41 -2.91
N GLU A 203 -7.93 -7.97 -3.32
CA GLU A 203 -6.61 -7.35 -3.14
C GLU A 203 -6.54 -5.93 -3.76
N ARG A 204 -7.10 -5.76 -4.96
CA ARG A 204 -7.12 -4.46 -5.66
C ARG A 204 -8.06 -3.44 -5.03
N VAL A 205 -9.17 -3.89 -4.45
CA VAL A 205 -10.14 -3.01 -3.80
C VAL A 205 -9.60 -2.50 -2.45
N CYS A 206 -8.78 -3.29 -1.74
CA CYS A 206 -8.34 -2.98 -0.37
C CYS A 206 -6.95 -2.33 -0.23
N LEU A 207 -6.02 -2.43 -1.21
CA LEU A 207 -4.59 -2.09 -1.00
C LEU A 207 -4.08 -0.77 -1.63
N VAL A 208 -4.95 0.12 -2.11
CA VAL A 208 -4.51 1.38 -2.73
C VAL A 208 -4.47 2.52 -1.71
N ASP A 209 -3.34 2.69 -1.01
CA ASP A 209 -3.04 3.94 -0.28
C ASP A 209 -1.61 4.40 -0.61
N ILE A 210 -1.48 5.41 -1.47
CA ILE A 210 -0.21 5.93 -1.99
C ILE A 210 0.03 7.33 -1.41
N GLY A 211 0.76 7.36 -0.30
CA GLY A 211 1.42 8.55 0.25
C GLY A 211 2.93 8.56 -0.05
N GLU A 212 3.57 9.71 0.08
CA GLU A 212 4.92 10.03 -0.44
C GLU A 212 6.11 9.37 0.28
N GLN A 213 5.86 8.40 1.15
CA GLN A 213 6.82 7.39 1.55
C GLN A 213 6.27 6.07 1.07
N ALA A 214 7.10 5.17 0.54
CA ALA A 214 6.69 3.78 0.35
C ALA A 214 6.17 3.24 1.69
N VAL A 215 4.85 3.37 1.89
CA VAL A 215 4.02 2.44 2.62
C VAL A 215 4.27 1.19 1.83
N ILE A 216 5.02 0.30 2.48
CA ILE A 216 5.24 -1.05 2.01
C ILE A 216 3.83 -1.56 1.73
N PRO A 217 3.46 -1.87 0.47
CA PRO A 217 2.22 -2.58 0.22
C PRO A 217 2.23 -3.82 1.10
N GLU A 218 1.27 -3.95 2.00
CA GLU A 218 1.07 -5.21 2.72
C GLU A 218 0.82 -6.27 1.63
N GLY A 219 1.74 -7.23 1.49
CA GLY A 219 1.64 -8.28 0.44
C GLY A 219 2.92 -8.60 -0.33
N ILE A 220 3.96 -7.74 -0.35
CA ILE A 220 5.21 -8.06 -1.09
C ILE A 220 5.88 -9.35 -0.58
N SER A 221 5.61 -9.73 0.67
CA SER A 221 6.12 -10.97 1.27
C SER A 221 5.57 -12.23 0.59
N LYS A 222 4.41 -12.23 -0.08
CA LYS A 222 3.73 -13.47 -0.49
C LYS A 222 3.76 -13.77 -1.99
N HIS A 223 4.11 -12.82 -2.86
CA HIS A 223 4.16 -13.12 -4.30
C HIS A 223 5.29 -14.10 -4.65
N VAL A 224 4.97 -15.14 -5.44
CA VAL A 224 5.90 -16.10 -6.06
C VAL A 224 7.06 -15.43 -6.82
N HIS A 225 6.90 -14.14 -7.17
CA HIS A 225 7.85 -13.32 -7.93
C HIS A 225 8.42 -12.12 -7.16
N ARG A 226 8.73 -12.24 -5.85
CA ARG A 226 9.30 -11.15 -5.01
C ARG A 226 10.39 -10.31 -5.70
N GLY A 227 11.31 -10.96 -6.40
CA GLY A 227 12.39 -10.29 -7.12
C GLY A 227 11.92 -9.39 -8.27
N LYS A 228 10.90 -9.80 -9.02
CA LYS A 228 10.35 -9.02 -10.13
C LYS A 228 9.62 -7.76 -9.62
N TYR A 229 8.82 -7.87 -8.55
CA TYR A 229 8.17 -6.70 -7.92
C TYR A 229 9.21 -5.72 -7.36
N PHE A 230 10.29 -6.24 -6.75
CA PHE A 230 11.39 -5.42 -6.27
C PHE A 230 12.12 -4.68 -7.40
N ILE A 231 12.33 -5.34 -8.55
CA ILE A 231 12.89 -4.71 -9.76
C ILE A 231 11.93 -3.65 -10.31
N ALA A 232 10.64 -3.95 -10.41
CA ALA A 232 9.62 -3.00 -10.87
C ALA A 232 9.59 -1.75 -9.99
N GLY A 233 9.57 -1.91 -8.66
CA GLY A 233 9.63 -0.82 -7.69
C GLY A 233 10.93 -0.03 -7.76
N GLY A 234 12.07 -0.72 -7.95
CA GLY A 234 13.38 -0.11 -8.12
C GLY A 234 13.47 0.78 -9.36
N ILE A 235 12.98 0.29 -10.51
CA ILE A 235 12.96 1.04 -11.78
C ILE A 235 11.98 2.22 -11.70
N ALA A 236 10.80 2.00 -11.13
CA ALA A 236 9.81 3.06 -10.90
C ALA A 236 10.37 4.18 -10.02
N GLY A 237 10.96 3.82 -8.89
CA GLY A 237 11.62 4.77 -7.98
C GLY A 237 12.79 5.50 -8.66
N ALA A 238 13.65 4.80 -9.41
CA ALA A 238 14.76 5.41 -10.14
C ALA A 238 14.30 6.44 -11.17
N THR A 239 13.25 6.11 -11.92
CA THR A 239 12.67 6.97 -12.96
C THR A 239 12.05 8.23 -12.34
N SER A 240 11.24 8.05 -11.30
CA SER A 240 10.62 9.16 -10.56
C SER A 240 11.65 10.11 -9.93
N ARG A 241 12.68 9.57 -9.26
CA ARG A 241 13.77 10.36 -8.66
C ARG A 241 14.57 11.14 -9.71
N THR A 242 14.76 10.56 -10.89
CA THR A 242 15.46 11.22 -12.00
C THR A 242 14.62 12.35 -12.57
N ALA A 243 13.32 12.12 -12.81
CA ALA A 243 12.41 13.16 -13.32
C ALA A 243 12.29 14.36 -12.35
N THR A 244 12.33 14.10 -11.04
CA THR A 244 12.22 15.14 -10.00
C THR A 244 13.56 15.69 -9.52
N ALA A 245 14.69 15.19 -10.05
CA ALA A 245 16.03 15.60 -9.64
C ALA A 245 16.28 17.12 -9.72
N PRO A 246 15.79 17.86 -10.74
CA PRO A 246 15.96 19.32 -10.79
C PRO A 246 15.32 20.06 -9.61
N LEU A 247 14.14 19.62 -9.17
CA LEU A 247 13.42 20.20 -8.02
C LEU A 247 14.11 19.83 -6.71
N ASP A 248 14.58 18.58 -6.58
CA ASP A 248 15.38 18.10 -5.46
C ASP A 248 16.67 18.93 -5.30
N ARG A 249 17.35 19.20 -6.41
CA ARG A 249 18.57 20.02 -6.43
C ARG A 249 18.27 21.47 -6.05
N LEU A 250 17.22 22.05 -6.62
CA LEU A 250 16.80 23.42 -6.32
C LEU A 250 16.43 23.58 -4.84
N LYS A 251 15.69 22.62 -4.27
CA LYS A 251 15.38 22.55 -2.83
C LYS A 251 16.65 22.65 -2.00
N VAL A 252 17.62 21.74 -2.22
CA VAL A 252 18.84 21.65 -1.40
C VAL A 252 19.68 22.92 -1.50
N VAL A 253 19.81 23.52 -2.70
CA VAL A 253 20.53 24.78 -2.88
C VAL A 253 19.85 25.92 -2.10
N LEU A 254 18.52 26.02 -2.13
CA LEU A 254 17.78 27.04 -1.40
C LEU A 254 17.86 26.85 0.13
N GLN A 255 17.85 25.60 0.62
CA GLN A 255 17.92 25.29 2.06
C GLN A 255 19.24 25.72 2.71
N VAL A 256 20.34 25.64 1.95
CA VAL A 256 21.70 25.93 2.43
C VAL A 256 22.06 27.41 2.30
N GLN A 257 21.38 28.16 1.44
CA GLN A 257 21.59 29.60 1.32
C GLN A 257 21.19 30.31 2.62
N THR A 258 22.16 31.00 3.23
CA THR A 258 21.95 31.82 4.44
C THR A 258 21.41 33.22 4.12
N THR A 259 21.69 33.74 2.92
CA THR A 259 21.16 35.02 2.44
C THR A 259 19.72 34.89 1.91
N ARG A 260 19.08 36.00 1.52
CA ARG A 260 17.68 36.02 1.04
C ARG A 260 17.51 35.05 -0.14
N ALA A 261 16.92 33.88 0.14
CA ALA A 261 16.80 32.81 -0.84
C ALA A 261 15.67 33.14 -1.82
N SER A 262 16.01 33.16 -3.10
CA SER A 262 15.05 33.36 -4.19
C SER A 262 15.27 32.32 -5.27
N ILE A 263 14.18 31.84 -5.86
CA ILE A 263 14.17 30.74 -6.83
C ILE A 263 14.94 31.13 -8.09
N VAL A 264 14.69 32.31 -8.66
CA VAL A 264 15.28 32.72 -9.93
C VAL A 264 16.81 32.87 -9.86
N PRO A 265 17.39 33.54 -8.84
CA PRO A 265 18.84 33.55 -8.66
C PRO A 265 19.45 32.16 -8.44
N ALA A 266 18.76 31.27 -7.72
CA ALA A 266 19.23 29.90 -7.52
C ALA A 266 19.26 29.09 -8.83
N ILE A 267 18.22 29.20 -9.66
CA ILE A 267 18.18 28.59 -11.00
C ILE A 267 19.31 29.14 -11.88
N LYS A 268 19.50 30.47 -11.91
CA LYS A 268 20.60 31.10 -12.65
C LYS A 268 21.97 30.64 -12.16
N LYS A 269 22.16 30.45 -10.85
CA LYS A 269 23.40 29.91 -10.26
C LYS A 269 23.66 28.48 -10.74
N ILE A 270 22.68 27.59 -10.64
CA ILE A 270 22.81 26.19 -11.07
C ILE A 270 23.11 26.10 -12.58
N TRP A 271 22.41 26.90 -13.39
CA TRP A 271 22.65 26.96 -14.83
C TRP A 271 24.06 27.44 -15.18
N LYS A 272 24.58 28.46 -14.47
CA LYS A 272 25.96 28.93 -14.66
C LYS A 272 27.02 27.90 -14.24
N GLU A 273 26.74 27.07 -13.23
CA GLU A 273 27.68 26.07 -12.72
C GLU A 273 27.88 24.88 -13.68
N GLY A 274 26.84 24.47 -14.41
CA GLY A 274 26.92 23.24 -15.22
C GLY A 274 25.81 23.07 -16.26
N GLY A 275 25.15 24.16 -16.65
CA GLY A 275 24.04 24.14 -17.61
C GLY A 275 22.89 23.24 -17.16
N PHE A 276 22.29 22.53 -18.11
CA PHE A 276 21.19 21.60 -17.86
C PHE A 276 21.60 20.42 -16.97
N LEU A 277 22.78 19.83 -17.20
CA LEU A 277 23.27 18.69 -16.41
C LEU A 277 23.58 19.08 -14.95
N GLY A 278 23.79 20.37 -14.67
CA GLY A 278 23.96 20.89 -13.31
C GLY A 278 22.76 20.61 -12.38
N PHE A 279 21.54 20.54 -12.94
CA PHE A 279 20.33 20.23 -12.18
C PHE A 279 20.26 18.78 -11.69
N PHE A 280 20.94 17.85 -12.38
CA PHE A 280 20.94 16.42 -12.04
C PHE A 280 22.11 16.02 -11.14
N ARG A 281 22.87 17.00 -10.65
CA ARG A 281 24.02 16.75 -9.78
C ARG A 281 23.57 16.07 -8.48
N GLY A 282 24.15 14.90 -8.22
CA GLY A 282 23.77 14.03 -7.10
C GLY A 282 22.65 13.03 -7.40
N ASN A 283 22.05 13.05 -8.60
CA ASN A 283 20.96 12.14 -8.95
C ASN A 283 21.37 10.65 -8.89
N GLY A 284 22.59 10.31 -9.28
CA GLY A 284 23.08 8.92 -9.22
C GLY A 284 23.00 8.32 -7.80
N LEU A 285 23.38 9.09 -6.77
CA LEU A 285 23.24 8.67 -5.37
C LEU A 285 21.77 8.57 -4.94
N ASN A 286 20.93 9.44 -5.50
CA ASN A 286 19.50 9.46 -5.28
C ASN A 286 18.80 8.19 -5.81
N VAL A 287 19.29 7.64 -6.92
CA VAL A 287 18.79 6.39 -7.51
C VAL A 287 19.35 5.19 -6.76
N VAL A 288 20.67 5.15 -6.54
CA VAL A 288 21.35 4.01 -5.88
C VAL A 288 20.79 3.73 -4.49
N LYS A 289 20.40 4.77 -3.74
CA LYS A 289 19.92 4.60 -2.37
C LYS A 289 18.50 4.03 -2.26
N VAL A 290 17.65 4.16 -3.28
CA VAL A 290 16.22 3.77 -3.20
C VAL A 290 16.07 2.31 -2.82
N THR A 291 16.76 1.43 -3.54
CA THR A 291 16.61 -0.01 -3.40
C THR A 291 17.12 -0.53 -2.04
N PRO A 292 18.33 -0.18 -1.57
CA PRO A 292 18.78 -0.55 -0.23
C PRO A 292 17.95 0.07 0.90
N GLU A 293 17.51 1.32 0.75
CA GLU A 293 16.67 2.02 1.75
C GLU A 293 15.36 1.27 1.97
N SER A 294 14.66 0.90 0.89
CA SER A 294 13.42 0.12 0.97
C SER A 294 13.65 -1.28 1.54
N ALA A 295 14.71 -1.98 1.14
CA ALA A 295 15.01 -3.32 1.63
C ALA A 295 15.29 -3.33 3.15
N ILE A 296 16.10 -2.39 3.65
CA ILE A 296 16.40 -2.28 5.08
C ILE A 296 15.14 -1.89 5.86
N LYS A 297 14.35 -0.93 5.35
CA LYS A 297 13.10 -0.51 5.99
C LYS A 297 12.13 -1.69 6.12
N PHE A 298 11.95 -2.46 5.05
CA PHE A 298 11.08 -3.64 5.04
C PHE A 298 11.54 -4.68 6.06
N TYR A 299 12.81 -5.09 5.99
CA TYR A 299 13.37 -6.07 6.91
C TYR A 299 13.27 -5.63 8.38
N ALA A 300 13.57 -4.36 8.65
CA ALA A 300 13.43 -3.79 9.99
C ALA A 300 11.98 -3.79 10.45
N TYR A 301 11.03 -3.40 9.59
CA TYR A 301 9.60 -3.39 9.93
C TYR A 301 9.09 -4.79 10.31
N GLU A 302 9.38 -5.80 9.50
CA GLU A 302 9.02 -7.20 9.77
C GLU A 302 9.66 -7.71 11.07
N SER A 303 10.95 -7.41 11.28
CA SER A 303 11.64 -7.78 12.53
C SER A 303 11.02 -7.12 13.76
N LEU A 304 10.65 -5.84 13.66
CA LEU A 304 10.02 -5.10 14.75
C LEU A 304 8.58 -5.56 15.02
N LYS A 305 7.81 -5.89 13.98
CA LYS A 305 6.48 -6.51 14.10
C LYS A 305 6.55 -7.79 14.92
N ASN A 306 7.47 -8.69 14.58
CA ASN A 306 7.66 -9.97 15.29
C ASN A 306 7.99 -9.75 16.77
N VAL A 307 8.90 -8.83 17.09
CA VAL A 307 9.29 -8.54 18.47
C VAL A 307 8.14 -7.90 19.28
N ILE A 308 7.35 -7.02 18.68
CA ILE A 308 6.21 -6.36 19.35
C ILE A 308 5.04 -7.34 19.52
N GLY A 309 4.80 -8.21 18.55
CA GLY A 309 3.78 -9.27 18.60
C GLY A 309 4.07 -10.31 19.70
N ASP A 310 5.32 -10.75 19.82
CA ASP A 310 5.74 -11.74 20.83
C ASP A 310 5.57 -11.25 22.28
N GLY A 311 5.65 -9.94 22.52
CA GLY A 311 5.53 -9.34 23.86
C GLY A 311 4.09 -9.16 24.36
N ARG A 312 3.07 -9.30 23.50
CA ARG A 312 1.66 -9.00 23.84
C ARG A 312 0.75 -10.21 24.00
N GLY A 313 1.20 -11.43 23.69
CA GLY A 313 0.42 -12.66 23.89
C GLY A 313 -0.93 -12.71 23.16
N LYS A 314 -1.17 -11.79 22.21
CA LYS A 314 -2.29 -11.75 21.27
C LYS A 314 -1.73 -11.92 19.86
N ASP A 315 -2.57 -12.40 18.95
CA ASP A 315 -2.24 -12.80 17.57
C ASP A 315 -1.11 -11.99 16.92
N LYS A 316 -0.14 -12.71 16.33
CA LYS A 316 1.13 -12.20 15.80
C LYS A 316 1.02 -11.11 14.72
N GLY A 317 -0.19 -10.79 14.25
CA GLY A 317 -0.47 -9.87 13.15
C GLY A 317 -0.84 -8.44 13.55
N ASP A 318 -1.67 -8.24 14.59
CA ASP A 318 -2.28 -6.93 14.84
C ASP A 318 -1.62 -6.15 16.00
N ILE A 319 -0.58 -5.40 15.65
CA ILE A 319 0.05 -4.45 16.58
C ILE A 319 -0.79 -3.16 16.80
N GLY A 320 -1.96 -3.06 16.16
CA GLY A 320 -2.84 -1.88 16.16
C GLY A 320 -2.25 -0.70 15.39
N ALA A 321 -3.07 0.33 15.07
CA ALA A 321 -2.63 1.49 14.29
C ALA A 321 -1.42 2.22 14.92
N SER A 322 -1.41 2.38 16.24
CA SER A 322 -0.28 3.00 16.97
C SER A 322 0.98 2.13 16.97
N GLY A 323 0.83 0.79 17.04
CA GLY A 323 1.95 -0.13 16.91
C GLY A 323 2.53 -0.12 15.50
N ARG A 324 1.69 -0.13 14.46
CA ARG A 324 2.11 -0.02 13.05
C ARG A 324 2.87 1.28 12.81
N LEU A 325 2.37 2.41 13.33
CA LEU A 325 3.03 3.71 13.25
C LEU A 325 4.41 3.71 13.95
N LEU A 326 4.51 3.16 15.16
CA LEU A 326 5.77 3.09 15.91
C LEU A 326 6.78 2.14 15.27
N ALA A 327 6.33 0.95 14.84
CA ALA A 327 7.15 -0.03 14.13
C ALA A 327 7.65 0.55 12.80
N GLY A 328 6.77 1.21 12.03
CA GLY A 328 7.11 1.91 10.80
C GLY A 328 8.10 3.05 11.02
N GLY A 329 7.90 3.85 12.08
CA GLY A 329 8.80 4.94 12.46
C GLY A 329 10.19 4.45 12.88
N MET A 330 10.27 3.40 13.69
CA MET A 330 11.53 2.77 14.10
C MET A 330 12.25 2.09 12.92
N ALA A 331 11.52 1.36 12.08
CA ALA A 331 12.06 0.79 10.85
C ALA A 331 12.61 1.88 9.92
N GLY A 332 11.89 3.00 9.77
CA GLY A 332 12.35 4.19 9.07
C GLY A 332 13.61 4.78 9.69
N ALA A 333 13.71 4.85 11.01
CA ALA A 333 14.91 5.31 11.71
C ALA A 333 16.12 4.41 11.50
N VAL A 334 15.93 3.08 11.50
CA VAL A 334 16.98 2.08 11.21
C VAL A 334 17.47 2.24 9.77
N ALA A 335 16.55 2.26 8.81
CA ALA A 335 16.88 2.45 7.39
C ALA A 335 17.59 3.79 7.14
N GLN A 336 17.07 4.88 7.71
CA GLN A 336 17.67 6.21 7.59
C GLN A 336 19.07 6.25 8.19
N SER A 337 19.33 5.55 9.30
CA SER A 337 20.67 5.47 9.92
C SER A 337 21.65 4.67 9.07
N ALA A 338 21.22 3.57 8.47
CA ALA A 338 22.06 2.76 7.59
C ALA A 338 22.41 3.49 6.29
N ILE A 339 21.45 4.21 5.69
CA ILE A 339 21.62 4.93 4.42
C ILE A 339 22.24 6.32 4.60
N TYR A 340 22.28 6.84 5.84
CA TYR A 340 22.70 8.21 6.13
C TYR A 340 24.03 8.66 5.48
N PRO A 341 25.09 7.83 5.42
CA PRO A 341 26.34 8.20 4.75
C PRO A 341 26.14 8.60 3.27
N LEU A 342 25.25 7.90 2.54
CA LEU A 342 24.93 8.23 1.15
C LEU A 342 24.18 9.57 1.05
N ASP A 343 23.26 9.84 1.97
CA ASP A 343 22.53 11.11 2.03
C ASP A 343 23.48 12.29 2.30
N LEU A 344 24.45 12.14 3.20
CA LEU A 344 25.45 13.19 3.45
C LEU A 344 26.30 13.45 2.20
N VAL A 345 26.83 12.41 1.57
CA VAL A 345 27.66 12.54 0.38
C VAL A 345 26.85 13.16 -0.76
N LYS A 346 25.57 12.78 -0.91
CA LYS A 346 24.64 13.40 -1.87
C LYS A 346 24.48 14.89 -1.58
N THR A 347 24.14 15.29 -0.36
CA THR A 347 23.93 16.69 -0.01
C THR A 347 25.19 17.52 -0.24
N ARG A 348 26.37 16.99 0.10
CA ARG A 348 27.65 17.69 -0.16
C ARG A 348 27.99 17.75 -1.64
N LEU A 349 27.81 16.66 -2.38
CA LEU A 349 27.94 16.69 -3.82
C LEU A 349 26.97 17.70 -4.42
N GLN A 350 25.80 17.87 -3.79
CA GLN A 350 24.85 18.88 -4.19
C GLN A 350 25.30 20.31 -3.85
N THR A 351 25.88 20.57 -2.70
CA THR A 351 26.13 21.95 -2.28
C THR A 351 27.55 22.44 -2.59
N CYS A 352 28.47 21.55 -2.98
CA CYS A 352 29.86 21.92 -3.26
C CYS A 352 29.97 22.87 -4.44
N GLU A 353 30.67 23.98 -4.24
CA GLU A 353 31.06 24.89 -5.31
C GLU A 353 32.09 24.22 -6.24
N CYS A 354 32.01 24.50 -7.54
CA CYS A 354 32.91 23.93 -8.53
C CYS A 354 34.22 24.74 -8.56
N GLU A 355 35.30 24.21 -8.00
CA GLU A 355 36.64 24.77 -8.22
C GLU A 355 37.05 24.56 -9.69
N GLY A 356 37.30 25.67 -10.40
CA GLY A 356 37.68 25.63 -11.82
C GLY A 356 36.61 25.07 -12.76
N GLY A 357 35.32 25.16 -12.40
CA GLY A 357 34.20 24.69 -13.23
C GLY A 357 34.01 23.17 -13.29
N LYS A 358 34.78 22.38 -12.51
CA LYS A 358 34.66 20.92 -12.47
C LYS A 358 34.04 20.44 -11.17
N VAL A 359 33.03 19.57 -11.29
CA VAL A 359 32.41 18.89 -10.15
C VAL A 359 33.42 17.92 -9.52
N PRO A 360 33.58 17.89 -8.19
CA PRO A 360 34.47 16.92 -7.55
C PRO A 360 34.01 15.49 -7.84
N LYS A 361 34.95 14.62 -8.18
CA LYS A 361 34.69 13.18 -8.32
C LYS A 361 34.17 12.62 -7.00
N LEU A 362 33.15 11.77 -7.08
CA LEU A 362 32.50 11.17 -5.90
C LEU A 362 33.51 10.50 -4.95
N GLY A 363 34.42 9.68 -5.47
CA GLY A 363 35.44 9.02 -4.65
C GLY A 363 36.40 9.99 -3.96
N LYS A 364 36.77 11.10 -4.61
CA LYS A 364 37.59 12.15 -4.00
C LYS A 364 36.83 12.83 -2.87
N LEU A 365 35.58 13.24 -3.10
CA LEU A 365 34.73 13.85 -2.08
C LEU A 365 34.57 12.94 -0.86
N THR A 366 34.25 11.67 -1.06
CA THR A 366 34.09 10.70 0.05
C THR A 366 35.39 10.50 0.82
N LYS A 367 36.53 10.39 0.12
CA LYS A 367 37.85 10.28 0.74
C LYS A 367 38.20 11.55 1.53
N ASP A 368 37.92 12.73 0.99
CA ASP A 368 38.17 14.00 1.67
C ASP A 368 37.34 14.12 2.95
N ILE A 369 36.06 13.70 2.93
CA ILE A 369 35.21 13.64 4.14
C ILE A 369 35.85 12.71 5.18
N TRP A 370 36.24 11.51 4.76
CA TRP A 370 36.81 10.50 5.65
C TRP A 370 38.12 10.97 6.30
N VAL A 371 39.05 11.50 5.50
CA VAL A 371 40.40 11.87 5.96
C VAL A 371 40.41 13.20 6.71
N GLN A 372 39.67 14.21 6.25
CA GLN A 372 39.75 15.55 6.81
C GLN A 372 38.78 15.79 7.97
N GLU A 373 37.64 15.08 7.99
CA GLU A 373 36.58 15.29 8.98
C GLU A 373 36.32 14.07 9.87
N GLY A 374 36.79 12.89 9.46
CA GLY A 374 36.61 11.65 10.16
C GLY A 374 35.26 10.95 9.90
N PRO A 375 35.12 9.70 10.35
CA PRO A 375 33.93 8.87 10.09
C PRO A 375 32.63 9.44 10.69
N ARG A 376 32.72 10.17 11.81
CA ARG A 376 31.53 10.80 12.44
C ARG A 376 30.90 11.88 11.57
N ALA A 377 31.65 12.46 10.62
CA ALA A 377 31.15 13.48 9.72
C ALA A 377 30.00 12.96 8.84
N PHE A 378 30.03 11.68 8.47
CA PHE A 378 28.99 11.02 7.67
C PHE A 378 27.61 11.07 8.30
N TYR A 379 27.51 11.25 9.62
CA TYR A 379 26.26 11.25 10.38
C TYR A 379 25.80 12.65 10.84
N LYS A 380 26.41 13.71 10.33
CA LYS A 380 26.01 15.10 10.66
C LYS A 380 24.59 15.38 10.17
N GLY A 381 23.72 15.75 11.12
CA GLY A 381 22.31 16.01 10.87
C GLY A 381 21.40 14.79 11.06
N LEU A 382 21.92 13.66 11.56
CA LEU A 382 21.09 12.47 11.82
C LEU A 382 20.01 12.78 12.85
N VAL A 383 20.35 13.49 13.94
CA VAL A 383 19.39 13.85 15.01
C VAL A 383 18.15 14.59 14.48
N PRO A 384 18.25 15.75 13.78
CA PRO A 384 17.07 16.40 13.24
C PRO A 384 16.34 15.55 12.19
N SER A 385 17.04 14.64 11.51
CA SER A 385 16.40 13.68 10.61
C SER A 385 15.49 12.71 11.36
N LEU A 386 16.00 12.09 12.43
CA LEU A 386 15.27 11.10 13.22
C LEU A 386 14.09 11.72 13.96
N LEU A 387 14.29 12.92 14.54
CA LEU A 387 13.24 13.67 15.22
C LEU A 387 12.06 14.01 14.30
N GLY A 388 12.28 14.09 12.98
CA GLY A 388 11.24 14.41 12.02
C GLY A 388 10.39 13.22 11.57
N ILE A 389 10.86 11.97 11.72
CA ILE A 389 10.22 10.78 11.13
C ILE A 389 8.84 10.53 11.75
N ILE A 390 8.78 10.41 13.08
CA ILE A 390 7.53 10.06 13.78
C ILE A 390 6.51 11.21 13.71
N PRO A 391 6.87 12.48 13.98
CA PRO A 391 5.92 13.59 13.85
C PRO A 391 5.38 13.76 12.43
N TYR A 392 6.22 13.54 11.40
CA TYR A 392 5.75 13.58 10.02
C TYR A 392 4.65 12.54 9.79
N ALA A 393 4.93 11.28 10.12
CA ALA A 393 3.98 10.18 9.90
C ALA A 393 2.69 10.35 10.72
N GLY A 394 2.79 10.81 11.98
CA GLY A 394 1.62 11.06 12.82
C GLY A 394 0.74 12.21 12.31
N ILE A 395 1.36 13.31 11.85
CA ILE A 395 0.62 14.46 11.29
C ILE A 395 0.00 14.09 9.93
N GLU A 396 0.74 13.39 9.07
CA GLU A 396 0.24 12.92 7.78
C GLU A 396 -0.97 12.00 7.96
N LEU A 397 -0.90 11.03 8.88
CA LEU A 397 -2.02 10.13 9.17
C LEU A 397 -3.24 10.89 9.74
N ALA A 398 -3.03 11.69 10.79
CA ALA A 398 -4.13 12.43 11.41
C ALA A 398 -4.80 13.42 10.43
N ALA A 399 -4.00 14.11 9.61
CA ALA A 399 -4.51 15.01 8.58
C ALA A 399 -5.23 14.24 7.47
N TYR A 400 -4.73 13.06 7.08
CA TYR A 400 -5.39 12.21 6.09
C TYR A 400 -6.76 11.74 6.57
N GLU A 401 -6.84 11.19 7.78
CA GLU A 401 -8.09 10.75 8.41
C GLU A 401 -9.10 11.91 8.51
N THR A 402 -8.65 13.07 9.00
CA THR A 402 -9.51 14.26 9.10
C THR A 402 -10.01 14.72 7.73
N LEU A 403 -9.15 14.75 6.71
CA LEU A 403 -9.55 15.15 5.35
C LEU A 403 -10.48 14.12 4.71
N LYS A 404 -10.26 12.82 4.98
CA LYS A 404 -11.13 11.73 4.54
C LYS A 404 -12.53 11.89 5.16
N ASP A 405 -12.61 12.12 6.47
CA ASP A 405 -13.89 12.33 7.17
C ASP A 405 -14.61 13.58 6.66
N MET A 406 -13.89 14.71 6.51
CA MET A 406 -14.45 15.93 5.94
C MET A 406 -14.95 15.72 4.50
N SER A 407 -14.27 14.90 3.70
CA SER A 407 -14.73 14.60 2.34
C SER A 407 -16.04 13.81 2.32
N LYS A 408 -16.22 12.86 3.26
CA LYS A 408 -17.46 12.10 3.43
C LYS A 408 -18.62 13.03 3.81
N THR A 409 -18.38 13.97 4.74
CA THR A 409 -19.41 14.89 5.25
C THR A 409 -19.79 16.00 4.28
N TYR A 410 -18.82 16.64 3.62
CA TYR A 410 -19.05 17.89 2.87
C TYR A 410 -19.09 17.73 1.35
N ILE A 411 -18.49 16.67 0.80
CA ILE A 411 -18.33 16.49 -0.65
C ILE A 411 -19.20 15.34 -1.16
N LEU A 412 -19.40 14.27 -0.37
CA LEU A 412 -19.90 12.99 -0.88
C LEU A 412 -21.19 12.44 -0.25
N GLN A 413 -21.89 13.20 0.61
CA GLN A 413 -23.16 12.76 1.25
C GLN A 413 -23.14 11.27 1.67
N ASP A 414 -22.19 10.89 2.54
CA ASP A 414 -22.01 9.53 3.08
C ASP A 414 -21.51 8.43 2.09
N THR A 415 -20.97 8.81 0.93
CA THR A 415 -20.25 7.86 0.04
C THR A 415 -18.75 7.86 0.32
N GLU A 416 -18.07 6.72 0.16
CA GLU A 416 -16.60 6.67 0.27
C GLU A 416 -15.89 7.51 -0.79
N PRO A 417 -14.78 8.19 -0.42
CA PRO A 417 -14.05 9.05 -1.35
C PRO A 417 -13.44 8.25 -2.49
N GLY A 418 -13.76 8.63 -3.72
CA GLY A 418 -13.17 8.02 -4.92
C GLY A 418 -11.65 8.25 -5.01
N PRO A 419 -10.94 7.54 -5.91
CA PRO A 419 -9.48 7.54 -5.96
C PRO A 419 -8.82 8.92 -6.09
N LEU A 420 -9.47 9.86 -6.80
CA LEU A 420 -8.99 11.23 -6.93
C LEU A 420 -9.11 12.04 -5.63
N VAL A 421 -10.17 11.79 -4.86
CA VAL A 421 -10.37 12.44 -3.55
C VAL A 421 -9.37 11.88 -2.55
N GLN A 422 -9.17 10.56 -2.53
CA GLN A 422 -8.14 9.93 -1.69
C GLN A 422 -6.73 10.42 -2.05
N LEU A 423 -6.39 10.51 -3.34
CA LEU A 423 -5.12 11.10 -3.80
C LEU A 423 -4.99 12.56 -3.38
N GLY A 424 -6.08 13.32 -3.47
CA GLY A 424 -6.14 14.71 -2.99
C GLY A 424 -5.88 14.80 -1.48
N CYS A 425 -6.59 14.00 -0.68
CA CYS A 425 -6.42 13.92 0.77
C CYS A 425 -4.99 13.52 1.13
N GLY A 426 -4.43 12.49 0.50
CA GLY A 426 -3.05 12.04 0.71
C GLY A 426 -2.01 13.08 0.32
N THR A 427 -2.22 13.80 -0.79
CA THR A 427 -1.31 14.87 -1.22
C THR A 427 -1.34 16.06 -0.24
N ILE A 428 -2.54 16.45 0.21
CA ILE A 428 -2.70 17.58 1.14
C ILE A 428 -2.17 17.20 2.53
N SER A 429 -2.49 16.00 3.04
CA SER A 429 -2.00 15.52 4.33
C SER A 429 -0.47 15.39 4.33
N GLY A 430 0.12 14.83 3.27
CA GLY A 430 1.57 14.77 3.09
C GLY A 430 2.21 16.15 3.01
N ALA A 431 1.59 17.11 2.30
CA ALA A 431 2.06 18.49 2.23
C ALA A 431 2.01 19.19 3.60
N LEU A 432 0.96 18.96 4.39
CA LEU A 432 0.83 19.47 5.76
C LEU A 432 1.90 18.87 6.68
N GLY A 433 2.02 17.54 6.69
CA GLY A 433 3.06 16.84 7.44
C GLY A 433 4.46 17.36 7.08
N ALA A 434 4.75 17.47 5.79
CA ALA A 434 6.03 17.96 5.28
C ALA A 434 6.30 19.40 5.72
N THR A 435 5.28 20.26 5.74
CA THR A 435 5.38 21.66 6.17
C THR A 435 5.65 21.77 7.66
N CYS A 436 4.95 21.01 8.50
CA CYS A 436 5.13 21.03 9.95
C CYS A 436 6.54 20.59 10.38
N VAL A 437 7.09 19.54 9.75
CA VAL A 437 8.45 19.06 10.07
C VAL A 437 9.54 19.76 9.26
N TYR A 438 9.18 20.67 8.35
CA TYR A 438 10.11 21.31 7.43
C TYR A 438 11.28 22.05 8.12
N PRO A 439 11.10 22.72 9.27
CA PRO A 439 12.21 23.34 10.00
C PRO A 439 13.34 22.34 10.34
N LEU A 440 12.99 21.11 10.72
CA LEU A 440 13.97 20.05 10.98
C LEU A 440 14.69 19.62 9.69
N GLN A 441 13.99 19.60 8.55
CA GLN A 441 14.61 19.33 7.26
C GLN A 441 15.64 20.40 6.88
N VAL A 442 15.34 21.68 7.08
CA VAL A 442 16.31 22.76 6.80
C VAL A 442 17.53 22.66 7.71
N ILE A 443 17.33 22.40 9.00
CA ILE A 443 18.44 22.21 9.94
C ILE A 443 19.29 21.01 9.54
N ARG A 444 18.67 19.87 9.21
CA ARG A 444 19.35 18.69 8.68
C ARG A 444 20.22 19.04 7.47
N THR A 445 19.64 19.68 6.45
CA THR A 445 20.37 19.98 5.20
C THR A 445 21.55 20.91 5.44
N ARG A 446 21.41 21.94 6.30
CA ARG A 446 22.52 22.84 6.68
C ARG A 446 23.63 22.10 7.40
N MET A 447 23.28 21.19 8.33
CA MET A 447 24.25 20.36 9.04
C MET A 447 24.98 19.38 8.13
N GLN A 448 24.33 18.88 7.09
CA GLN A 448 24.93 17.97 6.11
C GLN A 448 25.84 18.71 5.11
N ALA A 449 25.44 19.91 4.70
CA ALA A 449 26.11 20.70 3.68
C ALA A 449 27.43 21.34 4.16
N GLN A 450 27.56 21.62 5.45
CA GLN A 450 28.78 22.23 6.02
C GLN A 450 30.00 21.31 5.90
N ARG A 451 31.17 21.92 5.66
CA ARG A 451 32.49 21.28 5.77
C ARG A 451 33.08 21.56 7.16
N SER A 452 33.70 20.56 7.79
CA SER A 452 34.15 20.68 9.21
C SER A 452 35.22 21.76 9.44
N ASN A 453 36.02 22.08 8.42
CA ASN A 453 37.15 23.01 8.56
C ASN A 453 36.81 24.47 8.19
N ALA A 454 35.53 24.80 8.01
CA ALA A 454 35.12 26.18 7.80
C ALA A 454 35.05 26.94 9.14
N ALA A 455 35.63 28.13 9.23
CA ALA A 455 35.59 28.98 10.44
C ALA A 455 34.16 29.29 10.93
N ALA A 456 33.16 29.15 10.06
CA ALA A 456 31.74 29.35 10.36
C ALA A 456 30.95 28.04 10.59
N ALA A 457 31.62 26.90 10.79
CA ALA A 457 30.94 25.61 11.00
C ALA A 457 29.98 25.64 12.20
N TYR A 458 28.85 24.95 12.07
CA TYR A 458 27.86 24.83 13.11
C TYR A 458 28.28 23.76 14.13
N LYS A 459 28.15 24.07 15.41
CA LYS A 459 28.48 23.17 16.52
C LYS A 459 27.47 22.03 16.70
N GLY A 460 26.23 22.23 16.25
CA GLY A 460 25.16 21.25 16.37
C GLY A 460 23.81 21.78 15.92
N MET A 461 22.76 20.97 16.12
CA MET A 461 21.38 21.30 15.73
C MET A 461 20.90 22.62 16.34
N SER A 462 21.13 22.84 17.64
CA SER A 462 20.72 24.06 18.35
C SER A 462 21.41 25.31 17.83
N ASP A 463 22.69 25.20 17.46
CA ASP A 463 23.46 26.30 16.89
C ASP A 463 22.93 26.68 15.49
N VAL A 464 22.60 25.69 14.66
CA VAL A 464 21.92 25.95 13.37
C VAL A 464 20.57 26.62 13.61
N PHE A 465 19.77 26.12 14.55
CA PHE A 465 18.46 26.69 14.87
C PHE A 465 18.57 28.17 15.27
N TRP A 466 19.40 28.49 16.26
CA TRP A 466 19.53 29.86 16.77
C TRP A 466 20.12 30.81 15.72
N ARG A 467 21.16 30.41 14.99
CA ARG A 467 21.72 31.25 13.92
C ARG A 467 20.74 31.48 12.78
N THR A 468 19.96 30.46 12.42
CA THR A 468 18.91 30.60 11.39
C THR A 468 17.85 31.61 11.85
N LEU A 469 17.39 31.49 13.09
CA LEU A 469 16.39 32.39 13.66
C LEU A 469 16.92 33.84 13.75
N GLN A 470 18.17 34.03 14.20
CA GLN A 470 18.77 35.36 14.36
C GLN A 470 19.07 36.05 13.02
N HIS A 471 19.61 35.34 12.03
CA HIS A 471 20.05 35.95 10.77
C HIS A 471 18.96 35.98 9.68
N GLU A 472 17.98 35.08 9.73
CA GLU A 472 17.01 34.88 8.65
C GLU A 472 15.55 34.94 9.12
N GLY A 473 15.32 34.91 10.44
CA GLY A 473 14.00 34.83 11.03
C GLY A 473 13.27 33.51 10.72
N TYR A 474 11.98 33.48 11.02
CA TYR A 474 11.13 32.30 10.82
C TYR A 474 11.07 31.81 9.37
N ARG A 475 11.18 32.74 8.40
CA ARG A 475 11.16 32.40 6.97
C ARG A 475 12.39 31.59 6.54
N GLY A 476 13.50 31.66 7.28
CA GLY A 476 14.71 30.87 7.01
C GLY A 476 14.45 29.35 7.08
N PHE A 477 13.56 28.93 7.97
CA PHE A 477 13.20 27.52 8.17
C PHE A 477 12.32 26.93 7.07
N TYR A 478 11.79 27.74 6.15
CA TYR A 478 10.90 27.28 5.07
C TYR A 478 11.51 27.44 3.67
N LYS A 479 12.82 27.69 3.60
CA LYS A 479 13.53 27.81 2.33
C LYS A 479 13.49 26.49 1.55
N GLY A 480 13.09 26.57 0.28
CA GLY A 480 12.93 25.40 -0.58
C GLY A 480 11.64 24.60 -0.35
N LEU A 481 10.70 25.06 0.49
CA LEU A 481 9.43 24.36 0.68
C LEU A 481 8.66 24.25 -0.64
N PHE A 482 8.60 25.33 -1.41
CA PHE A 482 7.91 25.34 -2.71
C PHE A 482 8.39 24.24 -3.68
N PRO A 483 9.70 24.14 -4.04
CA PRO A 483 10.15 23.04 -4.89
C PRO A 483 10.01 21.66 -4.22
N ASN A 484 9.96 21.58 -2.88
CA ASN A 484 9.66 20.33 -2.19
C ASN A 484 8.20 19.90 -2.36
N LEU A 485 7.25 20.82 -2.31
CA LEU A 485 5.82 20.53 -2.50
C LEU A 485 5.50 20.29 -3.99
N LEU A 486 6.13 21.05 -4.89
CA LEU A 486 5.91 20.91 -6.33
C LEU A 486 6.33 19.55 -6.88
N LYS A 487 7.32 18.88 -6.25
CA LYS A 487 7.78 17.56 -6.71
C LYS A 487 6.90 16.40 -6.25
N VAL A 488 6.06 16.58 -5.24
CA VAL A 488 5.29 15.49 -4.58
C VAL A 488 4.40 14.76 -5.57
N VAL A 489 3.51 15.51 -6.22
CA VAL A 489 2.53 14.95 -7.16
C VAL A 489 3.22 14.32 -8.37
N PRO A 490 4.15 15.00 -9.08
CA PRO A 490 4.87 14.36 -10.20
C PRO A 490 5.65 13.11 -9.78
N ALA A 491 6.28 13.09 -8.60
CA ALA A 491 7.02 11.94 -8.12
C ALA A 491 6.09 10.74 -7.91
N ALA A 492 4.94 10.94 -7.27
CA ALA A 492 3.96 9.88 -7.02
C ALA A 492 3.38 9.35 -8.34
N SER A 493 2.91 10.23 -9.22
CA SER A 493 2.31 9.86 -10.51
C SER A 493 3.28 9.07 -11.41
N ILE A 494 4.54 9.50 -11.50
CA ILE A 494 5.56 8.81 -12.31
C ILE A 494 5.88 7.43 -11.70
N THR A 495 6.00 7.34 -10.37
CA THR A 495 6.27 6.06 -9.71
C THR A 495 5.15 5.08 -10.01
N TYR A 496 3.90 5.49 -9.84
CA TYR A 496 2.73 4.65 -10.12
C TYR A 496 2.69 4.19 -11.58
N LEU A 497 2.76 5.13 -12.53
CA LEU A 497 2.70 4.83 -13.96
C LEU A 497 3.81 3.85 -14.40
N VAL A 498 5.03 4.08 -13.93
CA VAL A 498 6.17 3.22 -14.27
C VAL A 498 6.04 1.86 -13.60
N TYR A 499 5.60 1.81 -12.35
CA TYR A 499 5.40 0.55 -11.62
C TYR A 499 4.37 -0.34 -12.32
N GLU A 500 3.21 0.21 -12.68
CA GLU A 500 2.16 -0.51 -13.41
C GLU A 500 2.63 -0.97 -14.80
N THR A 501 3.37 -0.11 -15.51
CA THR A 501 3.97 -0.49 -16.80
C THR A 501 5.00 -1.63 -16.64
N MET A 502 5.78 -1.61 -15.56
CA MET A 502 6.77 -2.65 -15.27
C MET A 502 6.11 -3.97 -14.86
N LYS A 503 5.00 -3.92 -14.11
CA LYS A 503 4.21 -5.13 -13.79
C LYS A 503 3.72 -5.83 -15.05
N LYS A 504 3.12 -5.07 -15.99
CA LYS A 504 2.68 -5.58 -17.30
C LYS A 504 3.81 -6.21 -18.12
N ARG A 505 5.00 -5.62 -18.08
CA ARG A 505 6.16 -6.11 -18.86
C ARG A 505 6.87 -7.30 -18.23
N LEU A 506 6.69 -7.53 -16.93
CA LEU A 506 7.33 -8.61 -16.19
C LEU A 506 6.40 -9.81 -15.97
N ASP A 507 5.22 -9.81 -16.60
CA ASP A 507 4.14 -10.79 -16.44
C ASP A 507 3.79 -10.98 -14.95
N LEU A 508 3.57 -9.85 -14.27
CA LEU A 508 3.16 -9.78 -12.86
C LEU A 508 1.67 -9.43 -12.70
N GLU A 509 0.92 -9.39 -13.80
CA GLU A 509 -0.52 -9.08 -13.86
C GLU A 509 -1.34 -10.28 -14.33
#